data_AF-A0A2I0VZ22-F1
#
_entry.id   AF-A0A2I0VZ22-F1
#
_cell.length_a   1.000
_cell.length_b   1.000
_cell.length_c   1.000
_cell.angle_alpha   90.00
_cell.angle_beta   90.00
_cell.angle_gamma   90.00
#
_symmetry.space_group_name_H-M   'P 1'
#
loop_
_entity.id
_entity.type
_entity.pdbx_description
1 polymer ?
#
loop_
_entity_poly.entity_id
_entity_poly.type
_entity_poly.pdbx_seq_one_letter_code
_entity_poly.pdbx_strand_id
1 'polypeptide(L)'
;MQLKSCLLLHIDGSTAFAENNGRQMLTYGRVVPFPELFARIDAVDAAAVKDIAGKFILNQDVAIAAMGPVQGLPERSWFQSQVRDEQN
;
A
#
# COMPACT_ATOMS: atom_id res chain seq x y z
N MET A 1 5.21 -13.87 1.91
CA MET A 1 4.89 -14.76 0.77
C MET A 1 3.65 -14.30 -0.02
N GLN A 2 2.56 -13.87 0.65
CA GLN A 2 1.29 -13.49 -0.02
C GLN A 2 1.41 -12.42 -1.11
N LEU A 3 2.20 -11.36 -0.89
CA LEU A 3 2.37 -10.28 -1.88
C LEU A 3 3.00 -10.78 -3.19
N LYS A 4 4.03 -11.64 -3.12
CA LYS A 4 4.68 -12.22 -4.29
C LYS A 4 3.72 -13.06 -5.13
N SER A 5 2.93 -13.90 -4.47
CA SER A 5 1.92 -14.74 -5.12
C SER A 5 0.83 -13.92 -5.78
N CYS A 6 0.35 -12.85 -5.13
CA CYS A 6 -0.65 -11.96 -5.68
C CYS A 6 -0.16 -11.29 -6.98
N LEU A 7 1.08 -10.76 -6.99
CA LEU A 7 1.62 -10.13 -8.20
C LEU A 7 1.80 -11.11 -9.37
N LEU A 8 2.20 -12.35 -9.11
CA LEU A 8 2.34 -13.36 -10.16
C LEU A 8 0.99 -13.76 -10.75
N LEU A 9 -0.02 -13.95 -9.91
CA LEU A 9 -1.38 -14.28 -10.37
C LEU A 9 -2.01 -13.12 -11.15
N HIS A 10 -1.72 -11.87 -10.79
CA HIS A 10 -2.27 -10.70 -11.48
C HIS A 10 -1.71 -10.49 -12.89
N ILE A 11 -0.60 -11.14 -13.23
CA ILE A 11 0.09 -11.02 -14.51
C ILE A 11 -0.16 -12.26 -15.39
N ASP A 12 -1.10 -13.13 -14.99
CA ASP A 12 -1.45 -14.30 -15.80
C ASP A 12 -2.20 -13.88 -17.08
N GLY A 13 -1.66 -14.25 -18.23
CA GLY A 13 -2.17 -13.88 -19.55
C GLY A 13 -1.46 -12.67 -20.22
N SER A 14 -1.48 -12.66 -21.55
CA SER A 14 -0.76 -11.67 -22.38
C SER A 14 -1.26 -10.24 -22.23
N THR A 15 -2.57 -10.04 -22.03
CA THR A 15 -3.17 -8.71 -21.81
C THR A 15 -2.72 -8.09 -20.49
N ALA A 16 -2.77 -8.85 -19.39
CA ALA A 16 -2.35 -8.38 -18.08
C ALA A 16 -0.84 -8.07 -18.05
N PHE A 17 -0.04 -8.87 -18.76
CA PHE A 17 1.38 -8.62 -18.95
C PHE A 17 1.66 -7.32 -19.71
N ALA A 18 0.97 -7.08 -20.83
CA ALA A 18 1.14 -5.87 -21.64
C ALA A 18 0.72 -4.60 -20.87
N GLU A 19 -0.41 -4.65 -20.16
CA GLU A 19 -0.89 -3.56 -19.31
C GLU A 19 0.10 -3.22 -18.21
N ASN A 20 0.59 -4.23 -17.49
CA ASN A 20 1.57 -4.03 -16.43
C ASN A 20 2.88 -3.40 -16.97
N ASN A 21 3.39 -3.89 -18.10
CA ASN A 21 4.61 -3.33 -18.70
C ASN A 21 4.42 -1.90 -19.18
N GLY A 22 3.27 -1.60 -19.81
CA GLY A 22 2.92 -0.25 -20.24
C GLY A 22 2.85 0.72 -19.06
N ARG A 23 2.17 0.34 -17.98
CA ARG A 23 2.09 1.12 -16.74
C ARG A 23 3.47 1.34 -16.14
N GLN A 24 4.30 0.30 -16.02
CA GLN A 24 5.65 0.44 -15.47
C GLN A 24 6.53 1.35 -16.33
N MET A 25 6.41 1.27 -17.66
CA MET A 25 7.12 2.19 -18.56
C MET A 25 6.70 3.64 -18.33
N LEU A 26 5.41 3.91 -18.11
CA LEU A 26 4.91 5.27 -17.84
C LEU A 26 5.26 5.79 -16.44
N THR A 27 5.21 4.93 -15.42
CA THR A 27 5.45 5.34 -14.02
C THR A 27 6.94 5.39 -13.67
N TYR A 28 7.73 4.43 -14.15
CA TYR A 28 9.13 4.24 -13.76
C TYR A 28 10.13 4.42 -14.92
N GLY A 29 9.66 4.59 -16.15
CA GLY A 29 10.53 4.68 -17.34
C GLY A 29 11.16 3.33 -17.75
N ARG A 30 10.81 2.23 -17.07
CA ARG A 30 11.32 0.88 -17.36
C ARG A 30 10.40 -0.20 -16.81
N VAL A 31 10.53 -1.40 -17.35
CA VAL A 31 9.93 -2.61 -16.76
C VAL A 31 10.91 -3.20 -15.75
N VAL A 32 10.45 -3.42 -14.52
CA VAL A 32 11.24 -3.99 -13.42
C VAL A 32 11.23 -5.53 -13.54
N PRO A 33 12.39 -6.20 -13.62
CA PRO A 33 12.46 -7.65 -13.65
C PRO A 33 11.93 -8.31 -12.37
N PHE A 34 11.28 -9.47 -12.49
CA PHE A 34 10.76 -10.22 -11.35
C PHE A 34 11.81 -10.53 -10.26
N PRO A 35 13.07 -10.90 -10.58
CA PRO A 35 14.08 -11.13 -9.54
C PRO A 35 14.38 -9.88 -8.72
N GLU A 36 14.45 -8.71 -9.36
CA GLU A 36 14.67 -7.42 -8.69
C GLU A 36 13.48 -7.09 -7.78
N LEU A 37 12.26 -7.28 -8.29
CA LEU A 37 11.04 -7.06 -7.53
C LEU A 37 10.94 -7.98 -6.31
N PHE A 38 11.30 -9.26 -6.45
CA PHE A 38 11.30 -10.20 -5.33
C PHE A 38 12.37 -9.88 -4.30
N ALA A 39 13.58 -9.49 -4.72
CA ALA A 39 14.63 -9.05 -3.82
C ALA A 39 14.21 -7.80 -3.02
N ARG A 40 13.55 -6.84 -3.67
CA ARG A 40 13.01 -5.64 -2.99
C ARG A 40 11.93 -5.99 -1.98
N ILE A 41 11.05 -6.95 -2.28
CA ILE A 41 10.03 -7.41 -1.34
C ILE A 41 10.65 -8.13 -0.15
N ASP A 42 11.67 -8.97 -0.38
CA ASP A 42 12.36 -9.71 0.69
C ASP A 42 13.23 -8.82 1.57
N ALA A 43 13.71 -7.69 1.04
CA ALA A 43 14.49 -6.72 1.79
C ALA A 43 13.65 -5.95 2.84
N VAL A 44 12.32 -6.07 2.82
CA VAL A 44 11.45 -5.41 3.80
C VAL A 44 11.45 -6.19 5.11
N ASP A 45 12.03 -5.58 6.15
CA ASP A 45 12.05 -6.10 7.51
C ASP A 45 11.06 -5.38 8.44
N ALA A 46 10.96 -5.86 9.69
CA ALA A 46 10.05 -5.29 10.68
C ALA A 46 10.40 -3.83 11.06
N ALA A 47 11.68 -3.45 10.97
CA ALA A 47 12.12 -2.09 11.27
C ALA A 47 11.69 -1.12 10.17
N ALA A 48 11.86 -1.48 8.90
CA ALA A 48 11.39 -0.72 7.76
C ALA A 48 9.87 -0.54 7.79
N VAL A 49 9.11 -1.58 8.15
CA VAL A 49 7.66 -1.48 8.30
C VAL A 49 7.27 -0.50 9.41
N LYS A 50 7.94 -0.53 10.57
CA LYS A 50 7.68 0.41 11.67
C LYS A 50 8.00 1.86 11.27
N ASP A 51 9.13 2.10 10.60
CA ASP A 51 9.52 3.44 10.14
C ASP A 51 8.52 4.01 9.12
N ILE A 52 8.12 3.21 8.14
CA ILE A 52 7.12 3.61 7.13
C ILE A 52 5.73 3.81 7.76
N ALA A 53 5.32 2.96 8.71
CA ALA A 53 4.09 3.17 9.47
C ALA A 53 4.13 4.48 10.27
N GLY A 54 5.27 4.80 10.89
CA GLY A 54 5.48 6.08 11.55
C GLY A 54 5.34 7.28 10.61
N LYS A 55 5.81 7.16 9.37
CA LYS A 55 5.76 8.24 8.37
C LYS A 55 4.38 8.44 7.75
N PHE A 56 3.65 7.37 7.46
CA PHE A 56 2.44 7.43 6.64
C PHE A 56 1.14 7.11 7.38
N ILE A 57 1.20 6.55 8.58
CA ILE A 57 0.03 6.19 9.37
C ILE A 57 -0.03 7.06 10.63
N LEU A 58 1.06 7.11 11.39
CA LEU A 58 1.08 7.87 12.63
C LEU A 58 1.00 9.38 12.37
N ASN A 59 0.12 10.05 13.11
CA ASN A 59 -0.10 11.49 13.05
C ASN A 59 -0.45 12.05 11.66
N GLN A 60 -0.93 11.21 10.74
CA GLN A 60 -1.43 11.66 9.44
C GLN A 60 -2.92 11.96 9.49
N ASP A 61 -3.39 12.89 8.64
CA ASP A 61 -4.81 13.22 8.53
C ASP A 61 -5.61 12.09 7.88
N VAL A 62 -6.69 11.66 8.54
CA VAL A 62 -7.56 10.60 8.00
C VAL A 62 -8.63 11.18 7.06
N ALA A 63 -8.75 10.58 5.86
CA ALA A 63 -9.82 10.84 4.90
C ALA A 63 -10.89 9.74 4.98
N ILE A 64 -12.15 10.13 5.21
CA ILE A 64 -13.28 9.21 5.43
C ILE A 64 -14.35 9.46 4.38
N ALA A 65 -14.82 8.40 3.71
CA ALA A 65 -15.96 8.42 2.80
C ALA A 65 -16.94 7.30 3.19
N ALA A 66 -18.21 7.66 3.44
CA ALA A 66 -19.24 6.71 3.84
C ALA A 66 -20.58 7.07 3.16
N MET A 67 -21.36 6.05 2.82
CA MET A 67 -22.65 6.18 2.11
C MET A 67 -23.67 5.21 2.73
N GLY A 68 -24.93 5.65 2.83
CA GLY A 68 -26.03 4.88 3.44
C GLY A 68 -26.38 5.34 4.86
N PRO A 69 -26.95 4.46 5.72
CA PRO A 69 -27.25 4.80 7.11
C PRO A 69 -25.97 4.91 7.96
N VAL A 70 -25.38 6.09 7.97
CA VAL A 70 -24.11 6.40 8.65
C VAL A 70 -24.27 6.88 10.09
N GLN A 71 -25.44 6.69 10.71
CA GLN A 71 -25.71 7.18 12.07
C GLN A 71 -24.82 6.52 13.15
N GLY A 72 -24.27 5.34 12.85
CA GLY A 72 -23.33 4.64 13.73
C GLY A 72 -21.85 4.94 13.43
N LEU A 73 -21.53 5.75 12.42
CA LEU A 73 -20.15 6.06 12.07
C LEU A 73 -19.59 7.08 13.08
N PRO A 74 -18.46 6.78 13.76
CA PRO A 74 -17.80 7.73 14.62
C PRO A 74 -17.39 9.00 13.86
N GLU A 75 -17.28 10.11 14.57
CA GLU A 75 -16.75 11.33 13.98
C GLU A 75 -15.28 11.16 13.55
N ARG A 76 -14.83 11.97 12.59
CA ARG A 76 -13.44 12.00 12.14
C ARG A 76 -12.44 12.13 13.29
N SER A 77 -12.79 12.87 14.33
CA SER A 77 -11.99 13.06 15.55
C SER A 77 -11.64 11.75 16.24
N TRP A 78 -12.57 10.78 16.24
CA TRP A 78 -12.34 9.45 16.80
C TRP A 78 -11.27 8.70 16.00
N PHE A 79 -11.36 8.71 14.66
CA PHE A 79 -10.34 8.08 13.82
C PHE A 79 -8.98 8.75 13.95
N GLN A 80 -8.98 10.08 14.07
CA GLN A 80 -7.76 10.84 14.27
C GLN A 80 -7.09 10.54 15.61
N SER A 81 -7.85 10.21 16.66
CA SER A 81 -7.27 9.82 17.95
C SER A 81 -6.64 8.43 17.93
N GLN A 82 -7.12 7.51 17.09
CA GLN A 82 -6.56 6.16 16.97
C GLN A 82 -5.19 6.12 16.30
N VAL A 83 -4.91 7.08 15.41
CA VAL A 83 -3.63 7.18 14.68
C VAL A 83 -2.65 8.13 15.36
N ARG A 84 -3.06 8.78 16.45
CA ARG A 84 -2.23 9.70 17.22
C ARG A 84 -1.39 8.91 18.21
N ASP A 85 -0.08 9.07 18.14
CA ASP A 85 0.84 8.48 19.10
C ASP A 85 0.95 9.41 20.32
N GLU A 86 0.68 8.91 21.53
CA GLU A 86 0.69 9.69 22.78
C GLU A 86 2.11 9.82 23.40
N GLN A 87 3.18 9.54 22.63
CA GLN A 87 4.56 9.74 23.07
C GLN A 87 5.25 10.88 22.32
N ASN A 88 4.77 12.12 22.51
CA ASN A 88 5.61 13.32 22.48
C ASN A 88 4.94 14.50 23.19
#